data_AF-A0A4S2N493-F1
#
_entry.id   AF-A0A4S2N493-F1
#
_cell.length_a   1.000
_cell.length_b   1.000
_cell.length_c   1.000
_cell.angle_alpha   90.00
_cell.angle_beta   90.00
_cell.angle_gamma   90.00
#
_symmetry.space_group_name_H-M   'P 1'
#
loop_
_entity.id
_entity.type
_entity.pdbx_description
1 polymer ?
#
loop_
_entity_poly.entity_id
_entity_poly.type
_entity_poly.pdbx_seq_one_letter_code
_entity_poly.pdbx_strand_id
1 'polypeptide(L)'
;MGLLSNTLLLLSTLLLTHSCYSAHEHTTTTSRLTPTSLPLDILLETIIGASLLCATIVLSNNQLRPIAHRVWAGKLEREVGAGPWGQLDERVGFLNIRTKRADFAEFVKAEGRS
;
A
#
# COMPACT_ATOMS: atom_id res chain seq x y z
N MET A 1 -3.03 -3.35 2.73
CA MET A 1 -4.17 -2.39 2.68
C MET A 1 -5.44 -3.16 2.96
N GLY A 2 -6.16 -2.79 4.02
CA GLY A 2 -7.39 -3.48 4.39
C GLY A 2 -8.51 -3.22 3.38
N LEU A 3 -9.43 -4.18 3.21
CA LEU A 3 -10.61 -4.04 2.34
C LEU A 3 -11.39 -2.76 2.64
N LEU A 4 -11.54 -2.43 3.94
CA LEU A 4 -12.21 -1.20 4.40
C LEU A 4 -11.56 0.07 3.84
N SER A 5 -10.23 0.15 3.87
CA SER A 5 -9.51 1.33 3.36
C SER A 5 -9.67 1.48 1.84
N ASN A 6 -9.71 0.36 1.12
CA ASN A 6 -9.89 0.39 -0.33
C ASN A 6 -11.31 0.80 -0.72
N THR A 7 -12.32 0.30 0.00
CA THR A 7 -13.72 0.70 -0.23
C THR A 7 -13.94 2.17 0.13
N LEU A 8 -13.34 2.64 1.23
CA LEU A 8 -13.42 4.05 1.62
C LEU A 8 -12.71 4.97 0.63
N LEU A 9 -11.61 4.49 0.02
CA LEU A 9 -10.87 5.24 -0.99
C LEU A 9 -11.69 5.38 -2.27
N LEU A 10 -12.30 4.28 -2.72
CA LEU A 10 -13.17 4.30 -3.90
C LEU A 10 -14.40 5.19 -3.69
N LEU A 11 -15.03 5.12 -2.52
CA LEU A 11 -16.19 5.94 -2.20
C LEU A 11 -15.84 7.43 -2.14
N SER A 12 -14.75 7.79 -1.47
CA SER A 12 -14.33 9.19 -1.31
C SER A 12 -13.90 9.83 -2.63
N THR A 13 -13.19 9.10 -3.49
CA THR A 13 -12.85 9.59 -4.83
C THR A 13 -14.09 9.74 -5.71
N LEU A 14 -15.01 8.78 -5.67
CA LEU A 14 -16.27 8.86 -6.42
C LEU A 14 -17.08 10.09 -5.98
N LEU A 15 -17.26 10.30 -4.68
CA LEU A 15 -18.00 11.45 -4.13
C LEU A 15 -17.37 12.78 -4.57
N LEU A 16 -16.04 12.88 -4.49
CA LEU A 16 -15.32 14.10 -4.88
C LEU A 16 -15.44 14.36 -6.38
N THR A 17 -15.33 13.32 -7.22
CA THR A 17 -15.53 13.47 -8.68
C THR A 17 -16.96 13.86 -9.02
N HIS A 18 -17.95 13.30 -8.34
CA HIS A 18 -19.36 13.66 -8.52
C HIS A 18 -19.59 15.13 -8.21
N SER A 19 -19.11 15.61 -7.06
CA SER A 19 -19.26 17.01 -6.67
C SER A 19 -18.54 17.97 -7.63
N CYS A 20 -17.36 17.60 -8.13
CA CYS A 20 -16.66 18.35 -9.16
C CYS A 20 -17.46 18.43 -10.47
N TYR A 21 -18.12 17.33 -10.85
CA TYR A 21 -18.98 17.29 -12.04
C TYR A 21 -20.23 18.15 -11.85
N SER A 22 -20.91 18.07 -10.71
CA SER A 22 -22.05 18.94 -10.37
C SER A 22 -21.68 20.42 -10.42
N ALA A 23 -20.50 20.79 -9.93
CA ALA A 23 -19.98 22.16 -10.03
C ALA A 23 -19.75 22.59 -11.49
N HIS A 24 -19.26 21.68 -12.33
CA HIS A 24 -19.08 21.93 -13.76
C HIS A 24 -20.42 22.15 -14.47
N GLU A 25 -21.40 21.30 -14.23
CA GLU A 25 -22.76 21.46 -14.79
C GLU A 25 -23.39 22.77 -14.32
N HIS A 26 -23.32 23.07 -13.02
CA HIS A 26 -23.83 24.33 -12.47
C HIS A 26 -23.16 25.56 -13.10
N THR A 27 -21.85 25.51 -13.32
CA THR A 27 -21.12 26.63 -13.91
C THR A 27 -21.45 26.82 -15.39
N THR A 28 -21.54 25.72 -16.13
CA THR A 28 -21.73 25.74 -17.59
C THR A 28 -23.15 26.05 -18.02
N THR A 29 -24.14 25.56 -17.27
CA THR A 29 -25.57 25.71 -17.61
C THR A 29 -26.21 26.84 -16.83
N THR A 30 -26.23 26.74 -15.49
CA THR A 30 -26.96 27.66 -14.62
C THR A 30 -26.24 29.00 -14.47
N SER A 31 -24.98 29.00 -14.02
CA SER A 31 -24.22 30.24 -13.79
C SER A 31 -23.94 31.02 -15.06
N ARG A 32 -23.89 30.36 -16.22
CA ARG A 32 -23.68 31.00 -17.52
C ARG A 32 -24.92 31.76 -18.00
N LEU A 33 -26.12 31.25 -17.71
CA LEU A 33 -27.38 31.87 -18.08
C LEU A 33 -27.84 32.88 -17.02
N THR A 34 -27.68 32.53 -15.75
CA THR A 34 -28.04 33.34 -14.59
C THR A 34 -26.90 33.29 -13.58
N PRO A 35 -26.09 34.35 -13.46
CA PRO A 35 -24.96 34.37 -12.54
C PRO A 35 -25.46 34.24 -11.11
N THR A 36 -25.22 33.07 -10.54
CA THR A 36 -25.69 32.65 -9.21
C THR A 36 -24.51 32.06 -8.46
N SER A 37 -24.48 32.25 -7.14
CA SER A 37 -23.46 31.64 -6.29
C SER A 37 -23.59 30.11 -6.29
N LEU A 38 -22.50 29.42 -5.96
CA LEU A 38 -22.50 27.96 -5.85
C LEU A 38 -23.54 27.50 -4.80
N PRO A 39 -24.40 26.52 -5.13
CA PRO A 39 -25.39 26.03 -4.18
C PRO A 39 -24.74 25.22 -3.05
N LEU A 40 -25.44 25.18 -1.91
CA LEU A 40 -24.92 24.69 -0.64
C LEU A 40 -24.65 23.16 -0.66
N ASP A 41 -25.42 22.41 -1.42
CA ASP A 41 -25.26 20.97 -1.62
C ASP A 41 -23.88 20.62 -2.19
N ILE A 42 -23.48 21.26 -3.29
CA ILE A 42 -22.17 21.07 -3.93
C ILE A 42 -21.05 21.46 -2.95
N LEU A 43 -21.24 22.52 -2.17
CA LEU A 43 -20.27 22.95 -1.17
C LEU A 43 -20.11 21.92 -0.04
N LEU A 44 -21.21 21.34 0.47
CA LEU A 44 -21.14 20.33 1.52
C LEU A 44 -20.54 19.02 0.99
N GLU A 45 -20.92 18.57 -0.19
CA GLU A 45 -20.38 17.37 -0.82
C GLU A 45 -18.88 17.47 -1.09
N THR A 46 -18.38 18.60 -1.58
CA THR A 46 -16.94 18.82 -1.79
C THR A 46 -16.16 18.77 -0.48
N ILE A 47 -16.64 19.45 0.57
CA ILE A 47 -15.98 19.46 1.89
C ILE A 47 -15.95 18.06 2.50
N ILE A 48 -17.08 17.34 2.45
CA ILE A 48 -17.20 15.97 2.98
C ILE A 48 -16.33 15.01 2.15
N GLY A 49 -16.36 15.09 0.82
CA GLY A 49 -15.55 14.26 -0.06
C GLY A 49 -14.06 14.47 0.12
N ALA A 50 -13.62 15.73 0.20
CA ALA A 50 -12.21 16.09 0.42
C ALA A 50 -11.71 15.63 1.80
N SER A 51 -12.48 15.86 2.86
CA SER A 51 -12.11 15.42 4.22
C SER A 51 -12.04 13.90 4.33
N LEU A 52 -13.00 13.18 3.75
CA LEU A 52 -12.97 11.71 3.69
C LEU A 52 -11.78 11.18 2.89
N LEU A 53 -11.44 11.81 1.76
CA LEU A 53 -10.28 11.41 0.95
C LEU A 53 -8.98 11.59 1.75
N CYS A 54 -8.80 12.74 2.41
CA CYS A 54 -7.64 13.00 3.27
C CYS A 54 -7.54 11.97 4.40
N ALA A 55 -8.64 11.72 5.11
CA ALA A 55 -8.68 10.73 6.19
C ALA A 55 -8.35 9.31 5.68
N THR A 56 -8.88 8.95 4.51
CA THR A 56 -8.63 7.64 3.91
C THR A 56 -7.18 7.44 3.53
N ILE A 57 -6.53 8.43 2.92
CA ILE A 57 -5.11 8.34 2.55
C ILE A 57 -4.25 8.10 3.80
N VAL A 58 -4.55 8.77 4.91
CA VAL A 58 -3.85 8.59 6.19
C VAL A 58 -4.07 7.17 6.74
N LEU A 59 -5.32 6.69 6.74
CA LEU A 59 -5.66 5.33 7.21
C LEU A 59 -5.13 4.21 6.31
N SER A 60 -4.91 4.49 5.03
CA SER A 60 -4.40 3.53 4.05
C SER A 60 -2.90 3.27 4.22
N ASN A 61 -2.17 4.19 4.86
CA ASN A 61 -0.73 4.06 4.98
C ASN A 61 -0.32 2.87 5.86
N ASN A 62 0.79 2.23 5.49
CA ASN A 62 1.36 1.16 6.30
C ASN A 62 1.98 1.74 7.57
N GLN A 63 2.16 0.90 8.59
CA GLN A 63 2.83 1.32 9.81
C GLN A 63 4.24 1.84 9.53
N LEU A 64 4.61 2.91 10.24
CA LEU A 64 5.93 3.51 10.16
C LEU A 64 6.99 2.47 10.55
N ARG A 65 8.03 2.35 9.73
CA ARG A 65 9.18 1.51 10.07
C ARG A 65 10.01 2.23 11.15
N PRO A 66 10.65 1.47 12.07
CA PRO A 66 11.50 2.08 13.09
C PRO A 66 12.63 2.89 12.44
N ILE A 67 12.87 4.11 12.96
CA ILE A 67 13.95 5.00 12.49
C ILE A 67 15.32 4.37 12.76
N ALA A 68 15.46 3.63 13.85
CA ALA A 68 16.69 2.92 14.17
C ALA A 68 16.78 1.62 13.35
N HIS A 69 17.55 1.68 12.25
CA HIS A 69 17.74 0.54 11.35
C HIS A 69 18.20 -0.73 12.08
N ARG A 70 19.04 -0.63 13.12
CA ARG A 70 19.47 -1.78 13.95
C ARG A 70 18.31 -2.47 14.67
N VAL A 71 17.32 -1.70 15.13
CA VAL A 71 16.18 -2.23 15.87
C VAL A 71 15.22 -2.92 14.91
N TRP A 72 15.02 -2.33 13.73
CA TRP A 72 14.23 -2.93 12.67
C TRP A 72 14.88 -4.22 12.14
N ALA A 73 16.19 -4.19 11.84
CA ALA A 73 16.94 -5.36 11.37
C ALA A 73 16.94 -6.49 12.41
N GLY A 74 17.18 -6.18 13.69
CA GLY A 74 17.13 -7.19 14.75
C GLY A 74 15.73 -7.76 14.99
N LYS A 75 14.66 -6.98 14.76
CA LYS A 75 13.29 -7.50 14.77
C LYS A 75 13.06 -8.45 13.58
N LEU A 76 13.53 -8.07 12.39
CA LEU A 76 13.38 -8.87 11.17
C LEU A 76 14.12 -10.22 11.27
N GLU A 77 15.35 -10.22 11.81
CA GLU A 77 16.10 -11.44 12.07
C GLU A 77 15.38 -12.39 13.04
N ARG A 78 14.67 -11.85 14.04
CA ARG A 78 13.89 -12.65 14.98
C ARG A 78 12.60 -13.21 14.39
N GLU A 79 11.89 -12.44 13.57
CA GLU A 79 10.59 -12.83 13.02
C GLU A 79 10.71 -13.68 11.75
N VAL A 80 11.69 -13.39 10.90
CA VAL A 80 11.84 -13.98 9.56
C VAL A 80 13.08 -14.88 9.48
N GLY A 81 14.00 -14.81 10.46
CA GLY A 81 15.23 -15.60 10.48
C GLY A 81 16.34 -15.05 9.57
N ALA A 82 16.09 -13.92 8.90
CA ALA A 82 17.03 -13.30 7.99
C ALA A 82 17.04 -11.78 8.16
N GLY A 83 18.22 -11.19 8.04
CA GLY A 83 18.38 -9.74 8.03
C GLY A 83 17.80 -9.11 6.76
N PRO A 84 17.70 -7.77 6.73
CA PRO A 84 17.22 -7.03 5.55
C PRO A 84 18.00 -7.34 4.27
N TRP A 85 19.26 -7.75 4.46
CA TRP A 85 20.22 -8.08 3.43
C TRP A 85 20.49 -9.59 3.35
N GLY A 86 19.55 -10.44 3.81
CA GLY A 86 19.75 -11.90 3.84
C GLY A 86 20.20 -12.49 2.50
N GLN A 87 19.77 -11.92 1.37
CA GLN A 87 20.25 -12.31 0.03
C GLN A 87 21.75 -12.06 -0.19
N LEU A 88 22.29 -10.97 0.39
CA LEU A 88 23.71 -10.65 0.35
C LEU A 88 24.50 -11.54 1.32
N ASP A 89 23.92 -11.90 2.46
CA ASP A 89 24.54 -12.81 3.43
C ASP A 89 24.61 -14.24 2.89
N GLU A 90 23.54 -14.71 2.25
CA GLU A 90 23.47 -16.05 1.63
C GLU A 90 24.36 -16.15 0.37
N ARG A 91 24.73 -15.02 -0.23
CA ARG A 91 25.61 -14.92 -1.41
C ARG A 91 25.21 -15.92 -2.49
N VAL A 92 23.93 -15.93 -2.87
CA VAL A 92 23.37 -16.89 -3.83
C VAL A 92 24.12 -16.94 -5.17
N GLY A 93 24.73 -15.82 -5.60
CA GLY A 93 25.56 -15.75 -6.81
C GLY A 93 26.95 -16.42 -6.69
N PHE A 94 27.40 -16.73 -5.48
CA PHE A 94 28.69 -17.39 -5.20
C PHE A 94 28.51 -18.80 -4.65
N LEU A 95 27.31 -19.37 -4.75
CA LEU A 95 27.01 -20.69 -4.26
C LEU A 95 27.80 -21.75 -5.06
N ASN A 96 28.56 -22.60 -4.36
CA ASN A 96 29.22 -23.73 -5.02
C ASN A 96 28.21 -24.84 -5.33
N ILE A 97 27.70 -24.82 -6.56
CA ILE A 97 26.68 -25.76 -7.05
C ILE A 97 27.17 -27.21 -6.97
N ARG A 98 28.47 -27.47 -7.16
CA ARG A 98 29.02 -28.84 -7.14
C ARG A 98 28.96 -29.42 -5.74
N THR A 99 29.36 -28.65 -4.74
CA THR A 99 29.28 -29.06 -3.33
C THR A 99 27.83 -29.32 -2.93
N LYS A 100 26.90 -28.39 -3.24
CA LYS A 100 25.48 -28.57 -2.91
C LYS A 100 24.83 -29.80 -3.56
N ARG A 101 25.23 -30.14 -4.78
CA ARG A 101 24.76 -31.37 -5.45
C ARG A 101 25.30 -32.63 -4.78
N ALA A 102 26.54 -32.61 -4.29
CA ALA A 102 27.11 -33.73 -3.55
C ALA A 102 26.41 -33.92 -2.20
N ASP A 103 26.23 -32.84 -1.43
CA ASP A 103 25.52 -32.85 -0.15
C ASP A 103 24.09 -33.39 -0.30
N PHE A 104 23.37 -32.97 -1.36
CA PHE A 104 22.03 -33.46 -1.64
C PHE A 104 22.01 -34.95 -1.99
N ALA A 105 22.98 -35.43 -2.77
CA ALA A 105 23.09 -36.84 -3.10
C ALA A 105 23.38 -37.71 -1.88
N GLU A 106 24.18 -37.20 -0.93
CA GLU A 106 24.43 -37.86 0.36
C GLU A 106 23.16 -37.90 1.22
N PHE A 107 22.42 -36.79 1.30
CA PHE A 107 21.15 -36.71 2.01
C PHE A 107 20.11 -37.72 1.51
N VAL A 108 19.87 -37.78 0.20
CA VAL A 108 18.92 -38.76 -0.41
C VAL A 108 19.32 -40.20 -0.09
N LYS A 109 20.62 -40.48 -0.10
CA LYS A 109 21.15 -41.81 0.24
C LYS A 109 20.96 -42.16 1.72
N ALA A 110 20.99 -41.17 2.61
CA ALA A 110 20.72 -41.36 4.04
C ALA A 110 19.22 -41.58 4.33
N GLU A 111 18.34 -40.85 3.63
CA GLU A 111 16.88 -40.96 3.77
C GLU A 111 16.34 -42.30 3.22
N GLY A 112 16.90 -42.81 2.11
CA GLY A 112 16.57 -44.14 1.59
C GLY A 112 17.12 -45.31 2.42
N ARG A 113 17.77 -45.04 3.55
CA ARG A 113 18.34 -46.04 4.47
C ARG A 113 17.60 -46.16 5.80
N SER A 114 16.55 -45.35 6.03
CA SER A 114 15.56 -45.52 7.11
C SER A 114 14.34 -46.27 6.62
#